data_AF-A0A4U5WRD1-F1
#
_entry.id   AF-A0A4U5WRD1-F1
#
_cell.length_a   1.000
_cell.length_b   1.000
_cell.length_c   1.000
_cell.angle_alpha   90.00
_cell.angle_beta   90.00
_cell.angle_gamma   90.00
#
_symmetry.space_group_name_H-M   'P 1'
#
loop_
_entity.id
_entity.type
_entity.pdbx_description
1 polymer ?
#
loop_
_entity_poly.entity_id
_entity_poly.type
_entity_poly.pdbx_seq_one_letter_code
_entity_poly.pdbx_strand_id
1 'polypeptide(L)'
;MTQVTPPGWYPDPGQTSDGPATERWWDGRAWTDRTRPAGAAAAWGPPAQVPAAGAAPDHPTVTAYPVHPGYPAQPVGPAPKRGLRTAIAVAVAVAVLASIGVGVYALTKDDGGGSGPGTAQGPGGQGGPGGPGGPFGDPGGSGGSGGSGGSGGDGGPGGDGGSGGSGGASPSPKGSEAPKLKSGSVPDAVNGISIPIPDGWTGQQVGAGAQVTSDTTYDCPGDTAKSCTKGGVYSAPAELLKTAGSTAEQVAKADIAANAEESYGGTTYGKITSHQVLASKAVTVAGQKGYLVRWKAVTSKGADGYVESLAFPAPADSSRLVVLRFGLDADQEVSVIDTITRGIKVSKGGGDGRTV
;
A
#
# COMPACT_ATOMS: atom_id res chain seq x y z
N MET A 1 35.36 -20.41 27.63
CA MET A 1 34.11 -20.77 28.33
C MET A 1 33.16 -21.32 27.28
N THR A 2 32.62 -22.52 27.46
CA THR A 2 31.61 -23.06 26.54
C THR A 2 30.25 -22.47 26.89
N GLN A 3 29.64 -21.72 25.95
CA GLN A 3 28.23 -21.35 26.02
C GLN A 3 27.40 -22.64 25.95
N VAL A 4 26.60 -22.90 26.98
CA VAL A 4 25.64 -24.01 27.00
C VAL A 4 24.27 -23.42 26.73
N THR A 5 23.56 -23.93 25.72
CA THR A 5 22.19 -23.51 25.41
C THR A 5 21.30 -23.72 26.64
N PRO A 6 20.72 -22.65 27.23
CA PRO A 6 19.91 -22.77 28.44
C PRO A 6 18.59 -23.52 28.14
N PRO A 7 17.96 -24.16 29.14
CA PRO A 7 16.67 -24.83 28.96
C PRO A 7 15.60 -23.83 28.47
N GLY A 8 14.80 -24.21 27.48
CA GLY A 8 13.86 -23.29 26.84
C GLY A 8 13.07 -23.88 25.68
N TRP A 9 12.14 -23.09 25.14
CA TRP A 9 11.46 -23.38 23.88
C TRP A 9 12.28 -22.82 22.72
N TYR A 10 12.54 -23.65 21.72
CA TYR A 10 13.33 -23.31 20.53
C TYR A 10 12.65 -23.91 19.28
N PRO A 11 12.92 -23.39 18.07
CA PRO A 11 12.36 -23.96 16.83
C PRO A 11 12.60 -25.47 16.75
N ASP A 12 11.57 -26.24 16.39
CA ASP A 12 11.67 -27.70 16.34
C ASP A 12 12.61 -28.17 15.20
N PRO A 13 13.77 -28.80 15.49
CA PRO A 13 14.69 -29.25 14.44
C PRO A 13 14.14 -30.38 13.56
N GLY A 14 13.06 -31.05 13.99
CA GLY A 14 12.38 -32.10 13.25
C GLY A 14 11.21 -31.60 12.38
N GLN A 15 10.97 -30.29 12.29
CA GLN A 15 9.89 -29.75 11.46
C GLN A 15 10.21 -29.87 9.96
N THR A 16 9.30 -30.48 9.21
CA THR A 16 9.27 -30.40 7.74
C THR A 16 8.56 -29.11 7.30
N SER A 17 9.05 -28.48 6.21
CA SER A 17 8.62 -27.14 5.77
C SER A 17 7.13 -26.98 5.47
N ASP A 18 6.40 -28.09 5.22
CA ASP A 18 4.99 -28.09 4.85
C ASP A 18 4.02 -27.99 6.05
N GLY A 19 4.55 -28.02 7.28
CA GLY A 19 3.77 -27.92 8.53
C GLY A 19 3.77 -26.53 9.18
N PRO A 20 2.79 -26.21 10.04
CA PRO A 20 2.79 -24.97 10.82
C PRO A 20 4.01 -24.91 11.76
N ALA A 21 4.55 -23.70 11.96
CA ALA A 21 5.73 -23.47 12.81
C ALA A 21 5.54 -24.03 14.24
N THR A 22 6.48 -24.85 14.68
CA THR A 22 6.48 -25.45 16.02
C THR A 22 7.78 -25.16 16.77
N GLU A 23 7.66 -25.07 18.08
CA GLU A 23 8.79 -25.03 19.00
C GLU A 23 8.83 -26.33 19.81
N ARG A 24 10.03 -26.84 20.06
CA ARG A 24 10.29 -27.99 20.92
C ARG A 24 11.03 -27.54 22.19
N TRP A 25 10.82 -28.23 23.30
CA TRP A 25 11.48 -27.90 24.57
C TRP A 25 12.85 -28.59 24.69
N TRP A 26 13.89 -27.78 24.89
CA TRP A 26 15.26 -28.17 25.24
C TRP A 26 15.44 -28.14 26.76
N ASP A 27 16.00 -29.20 27.35
CA ASP A 27 16.15 -29.32 28.82
C ASP A 27 17.52 -28.87 29.36
N GLY A 28 18.41 -28.37 28.50
CA GLY A 28 19.80 -28.05 28.83
C GLY A 28 20.82 -29.11 28.41
N ARG A 29 20.37 -30.32 28.01
CA ARG A 29 21.22 -31.44 27.55
C ARG A 29 20.66 -32.17 26.33
N ALA A 30 19.34 -32.25 26.20
CA ALA A 30 18.64 -32.92 25.10
C ALA A 30 17.33 -32.21 24.72
N TRP A 31 16.84 -32.52 23.52
CA TRP A 31 15.49 -32.19 23.10
C TRP A 31 14.49 -33.16 23.72
N THR A 32 13.37 -32.64 24.22
CA THR A 32 12.28 -33.44 24.78
C THR A 32 11.13 -33.56 23.79
N ASP A 33 10.23 -34.53 23.98
CA ASP A 33 9.04 -34.71 23.12
C ASP A 33 7.96 -33.63 23.28
N ARG A 34 8.19 -32.62 24.13
CA ARG A 34 7.29 -31.48 24.32
C ARG A 34 7.41 -30.55 23.12
N THR A 35 6.35 -30.47 22.31
CA THR A 35 6.18 -29.49 21.23
C THR A 35 5.03 -28.53 21.53
N ARG A 36 5.08 -27.33 20.95
CA ARG A 36 3.98 -26.36 20.96
C ARG A 36 3.92 -25.59 19.63
N PRO A 37 2.75 -25.03 19.24
CA PRO A 37 2.69 -24.05 18.16
C PRO A 37 3.57 -22.85 18.50
N ALA A 38 4.38 -22.38 17.53
CA ALA A 38 5.16 -21.16 17.68
C ALA A 38 4.20 -19.96 17.74
N GLY A 39 4.05 -19.32 18.91
CA GLY A 39 3.10 -18.21 19.07
C GLY A 39 2.44 -18.01 20.44
N ALA A 40 3.01 -18.54 21.55
CA ALA A 40 2.54 -18.23 22.90
C ALA A 40 3.69 -17.68 23.75
N ALA A 41 3.89 -16.36 23.67
CA ALA A 41 4.94 -15.66 24.39
C ALA A 41 4.64 -15.57 25.89
N ALA A 42 5.55 -16.10 26.71
CA ALA A 42 5.71 -15.67 28.09
C ALA A 42 6.81 -14.61 28.11
N ALA A 43 6.46 -13.36 28.41
CA ALA A 43 7.43 -12.29 28.55
C ALA A 43 8.37 -12.57 29.74
N TRP A 44 9.68 -12.48 29.52
CA TRP A 44 10.67 -12.53 30.61
C TRP A 44 11.52 -11.26 30.59
N GLY A 45 11.16 -10.31 31.47
CA GLY A 45 12.08 -9.30 31.96
C GLY A 45 12.68 -9.75 33.30
N PRO A 46 13.86 -9.25 33.69
CA PRO A 46 14.48 -9.60 34.96
C PRO A 46 13.63 -9.10 36.16
N PRO A 47 13.59 -9.83 37.28
CA PRO A 47 12.74 -9.46 38.42
C PRO A 47 13.24 -8.21 39.14
N ALA A 48 12.41 -7.17 39.19
CA ALA A 48 12.62 -6.04 40.09
C ALA A 48 12.33 -6.48 41.54
N GLN A 49 13.26 -6.21 42.45
CA GLN A 49 13.16 -6.62 43.86
C GLN A 49 12.17 -5.72 44.61
N VAL A 50 11.26 -6.33 45.37
CA VAL A 50 10.41 -5.62 46.34
C VAL A 50 11.20 -5.47 47.65
N PRO A 51 11.37 -4.27 48.22
CA PRO A 51 12.05 -4.11 49.51
C PRO A 51 11.25 -4.77 50.64
N ALA A 52 11.92 -5.57 51.46
CA ALA A 52 11.32 -6.17 52.65
C ALA A 52 11.20 -5.14 53.78
N ALA A 53 10.02 -5.03 54.38
CA ALA A 53 9.80 -4.35 55.65
C ALA A 53 8.94 -5.25 56.54
N GLY A 54 9.53 -5.79 57.60
CA GLY A 54 8.85 -6.59 58.60
C GLY A 54 9.10 -6.04 59.99
N ALA A 55 8.06 -5.53 60.64
CA ALA A 55 7.99 -5.32 62.08
C ALA A 55 6.51 -5.18 62.50
N ALA A 56 6.08 -6.06 63.41
CA ALA A 56 4.94 -5.89 64.31
C ALA A 56 5.54 -5.77 65.74
N PRO A 57 4.84 -5.33 66.82
CA PRO A 57 3.49 -5.81 67.17
C PRO A 57 2.54 -4.87 67.98
N ASP A 58 1.39 -5.44 68.34
CA ASP A 58 0.58 -5.26 69.57
C ASP A 58 -0.59 -4.22 69.74
N HIS A 59 -1.76 -4.83 70.08
CA HIS A 59 -2.85 -4.42 71.00
C HIS A 59 -4.15 -3.67 70.53
N PRO A 60 -5.30 -3.84 71.25
CA PRO A 60 -6.65 -3.93 70.62
C PRO A 60 -7.81 -3.05 71.20
N THR A 61 -8.95 -2.95 70.48
CA THR A 61 -10.37 -2.82 70.96
C THR A 61 -11.32 -2.67 69.74
N VAL A 62 -12.36 -3.50 69.47
CA VAL A 62 -13.72 -3.69 70.06
C VAL A 62 -14.84 -2.74 69.54
N THR A 63 -15.92 -3.38 69.03
CA THR A 63 -17.19 -2.89 68.41
C THR A 63 -17.10 -2.49 66.92
N ALA A 64 -18.16 -2.52 66.09
CA ALA A 64 -19.61 -2.82 66.29
C ALA A 64 -20.24 -3.62 65.10
N TYR A 65 -21.59 -3.78 65.07
CA TYR A 65 -22.40 -4.38 63.97
C TYR A 65 -23.52 -3.41 63.51
N PRO A 66 -24.12 -3.59 62.30
CA PRO A 66 -25.44 -4.26 62.24
C PRO A 66 -25.74 -5.15 60.99
N VAL A 67 -26.02 -6.44 61.23
CA VAL A 67 -27.25 -7.20 60.84
C VAL A 67 -27.95 -6.98 59.46
N HIS A 68 -27.78 -7.96 58.55
CA HIS A 68 -28.77 -8.66 57.67
C HIS A 68 -29.57 -7.89 56.57
N PRO A 69 -30.13 -8.55 55.50
CA PRO A 69 -30.49 -9.98 55.35
C PRO A 69 -29.95 -10.74 54.12
N GLY A 70 -30.16 -12.06 54.09
CA GLY A 70 -29.62 -12.98 53.08
C GLY A 70 -30.54 -13.29 51.88
N TYR A 71 -29.97 -13.96 50.88
CA TYR A 71 -30.66 -14.49 49.69
C TYR A 71 -30.47 -16.03 49.59
N PRO A 72 -31.43 -16.76 48.98
CA PRO A 72 -31.51 -18.22 49.06
C PRO A 72 -30.53 -18.96 48.13
N ALA A 73 -30.25 -20.21 48.49
CA ALA A 73 -29.44 -21.14 47.71
C ALA A 73 -30.08 -21.48 46.35
N GLN A 74 -29.26 -21.55 45.30
CA GLN A 74 -29.66 -22.00 43.97
C GLN A 74 -29.74 -23.54 43.89
N PRO A 75 -30.72 -24.12 43.17
CA PRO A 75 -30.84 -25.57 43.02
C PRO A 75 -29.76 -26.16 42.11
N VAL A 76 -29.34 -27.39 42.41
CA VAL A 76 -28.28 -28.10 41.66
C VAL A 76 -28.85 -28.66 40.36
N GLY A 77 -28.47 -28.06 39.22
CA GLY A 77 -28.83 -28.56 37.88
C GLY A 77 -27.98 -29.76 37.45
N PRO A 78 -28.53 -30.71 36.64
CA PRO A 78 -27.81 -31.90 36.22
C PRO A 78 -26.71 -31.61 35.18
N ALA A 79 -25.61 -32.36 35.27
CA ALA A 79 -24.42 -32.15 34.43
C ALA A 79 -24.66 -32.42 32.92
N PRO A 80 -24.26 -31.51 32.01
CA PRO A 80 -24.35 -31.74 30.57
C PRO A 80 -23.24 -32.67 30.06
N LYS A 81 -23.64 -33.68 29.28
CA LYS A 81 -22.76 -34.72 28.75
C LYS A 81 -21.91 -34.22 27.57
N ARG A 82 -20.66 -34.70 27.46
CA ARG A 82 -19.84 -34.54 26.24
C ARG A 82 -20.50 -35.30 25.09
N GLY A 83 -20.62 -34.66 23.91
CA GLY A 83 -20.88 -35.37 22.65
C GLY A 83 -21.99 -34.82 21.75
N LEU A 84 -21.92 -33.55 21.33
CA LEU A 84 -22.63 -33.06 20.12
C LEU A 84 -22.02 -31.75 19.58
N ARG A 85 -20.86 -31.82 18.90
CA ARG A 85 -20.26 -30.66 18.20
C ARG A 85 -19.78 -30.92 16.77
N THR A 86 -20.04 -32.10 16.22
CA THR A 86 -19.69 -32.50 14.84
C THR A 86 -20.87 -32.45 13.84
N ALA A 87 -22.09 -32.11 14.30
CA ALA A 87 -23.29 -32.15 13.44
C ALA A 87 -23.72 -30.79 12.83
N ILE A 88 -23.29 -29.65 13.39
CA ILE A 88 -23.74 -28.32 12.94
C ILE A 88 -22.90 -27.78 11.76
N ALA A 89 -21.65 -28.22 11.63
CA ALA A 89 -20.74 -27.74 10.57
C ALA A 89 -21.13 -28.19 9.15
N VAL A 90 -21.86 -29.31 9.01
CA VAL A 90 -22.23 -29.86 7.69
C VAL A 90 -23.51 -29.22 7.12
N ALA A 91 -24.44 -28.79 7.96
CA ALA A 91 -25.72 -28.22 7.52
C ALA A 91 -25.56 -26.83 6.86
N VAL A 92 -24.60 -26.01 7.32
CA VAL A 92 -24.36 -24.67 6.77
C VAL A 92 -23.68 -24.73 5.39
N ALA A 93 -22.85 -25.75 5.14
CA ALA A 93 -22.15 -25.92 3.87
C ALA A 93 -23.10 -26.26 2.70
N VAL A 94 -24.18 -27.01 2.95
CA VAL A 94 -25.17 -27.39 1.92
C VAL A 94 -26.08 -26.21 1.54
N ALA A 95 -26.41 -25.34 2.50
CA ALA A 95 -27.27 -24.18 2.26
C ALA A 95 -26.61 -23.11 1.36
N VAL A 96 -25.29 -22.91 1.44
CA VAL A 96 -24.58 -21.91 0.63
C VAL A 96 -24.37 -22.37 -0.82
N LEU A 97 -24.23 -23.68 -1.06
CA LEU A 97 -24.06 -24.23 -2.42
C LEU A 97 -25.38 -24.27 -3.22
N ALA A 98 -26.54 -24.32 -2.55
CA ALA A 98 -27.84 -24.22 -3.23
C ALA A 98 -28.10 -22.81 -3.81
N SER A 99 -27.55 -21.76 -3.20
CA SER A 99 -27.77 -20.36 -3.59
C SER A 99 -27.06 -19.96 -4.90
N ILE A 100 -26.02 -20.70 -5.31
CA ILE A 100 -25.23 -20.41 -6.51
C ILE A 100 -25.84 -21.09 -7.76
N GLY A 101 -26.59 -22.18 -7.60
CA GLY A 101 -27.16 -22.94 -8.71
C GLY A 101 -28.36 -22.27 -9.42
N VAL A 102 -29.09 -21.39 -8.74
CA VAL A 102 -30.34 -20.80 -9.31
C VAL A 102 -30.07 -19.52 -10.12
N GLY A 103 -28.99 -18.78 -9.81
CA GLY A 103 -28.68 -17.51 -10.48
C GLY A 103 -28.22 -17.62 -11.94
N VAL A 104 -27.77 -18.80 -12.39
CA VAL A 104 -27.17 -19.01 -13.72
C VAL A 104 -28.17 -19.58 -14.75
N TYR A 105 -29.29 -20.17 -14.31
CA TYR A 105 -30.28 -20.77 -15.22
C TYR A 105 -31.31 -19.78 -15.79
N ALA A 106 -31.30 -18.52 -15.33
CA ALA A 106 -32.31 -17.51 -15.71
C ALA A 106 -31.87 -16.54 -16.85
N LEU A 107 -30.68 -16.72 -17.43
CA LEU A 107 -30.12 -15.81 -18.46
C LEU A 107 -29.82 -16.50 -19.81
N THR A 108 -30.33 -17.71 -20.04
CA THR A 108 -30.06 -18.51 -21.25
C THR A 108 -31.34 -19.09 -21.88
N LYS A 109 -32.38 -18.26 -22.00
CA LYS A 109 -33.48 -18.50 -22.95
C LYS A 109 -33.84 -17.23 -23.71
N ASP A 110 -33.72 -17.35 -25.03
CA ASP A 110 -34.06 -16.35 -26.03
C ASP A 110 -35.57 -16.18 -26.23
N ASP A 111 -35.95 -14.98 -26.68
CA ASP A 111 -37.04 -14.64 -27.62
C ASP A 111 -37.01 -13.09 -27.75
N GLY A 112 -37.19 -12.41 -28.88
CA GLY A 112 -37.48 -12.82 -30.26
C GLY A 112 -38.12 -11.64 -31.03
N GLY A 113 -37.46 -11.09 -32.06
CA GLY A 113 -37.95 -9.98 -32.90
C GLY A 113 -37.65 -8.55 -32.37
N GLY A 114 -37.63 -7.49 -33.19
CA GLY A 114 -37.75 -7.39 -34.64
C GLY A 114 -38.08 -5.95 -35.10
N SER A 115 -37.49 -5.51 -36.23
CA SER A 115 -37.81 -4.28 -36.99
C SER A 115 -37.38 -2.90 -36.42
N GLY A 116 -36.66 -2.12 -37.24
CA GLY A 116 -36.47 -0.65 -37.08
C GLY A 116 -37.44 0.13 -37.99
N PRO A 117 -37.07 1.30 -38.57
CA PRO A 117 -35.98 2.23 -38.28
C PRO A 117 -36.48 3.63 -37.86
N GLY A 118 -35.59 4.50 -37.34
CA GLY A 118 -35.95 5.89 -36.99
C GLY A 118 -34.79 6.87 -37.12
N THR A 119 -34.84 7.71 -38.15
CA THR A 119 -33.85 8.75 -38.45
C THR A 119 -34.10 10.05 -37.68
N ALA A 120 -33.05 10.65 -37.09
CA ALA A 120 -33.04 12.07 -36.72
C ALA A 120 -31.61 12.66 -36.83
N GLN A 121 -31.53 13.87 -37.40
CA GLN A 121 -30.29 14.64 -37.62
C GLN A 121 -29.48 14.94 -36.35
N GLY A 122 -28.17 15.17 -36.53
CA GLY A 122 -27.28 15.78 -35.52
C GLY A 122 -27.52 17.29 -35.31
N PRO A 123 -26.63 17.98 -34.56
CA PRO A 123 -25.30 18.29 -35.10
C PRO A 123 -24.13 17.99 -34.14
N GLY A 124 -22.90 18.05 -34.68
CA GLY A 124 -21.68 17.62 -33.98
C GLY A 124 -21.05 18.66 -33.02
N GLY A 125 -20.11 18.19 -32.20
CA GLY A 125 -19.37 19.00 -31.23
C GLY A 125 -18.16 18.28 -30.62
N GLN A 126 -16.99 18.49 -31.24
CA GLN A 126 -15.64 18.56 -30.65
C GLN A 126 -15.23 17.63 -29.48
N GLY A 127 -14.32 16.71 -29.79
CA GLY A 127 -13.03 16.52 -29.10
C GLY A 127 -13.00 16.49 -27.57
N GLY A 128 -13.16 15.31 -26.97
CA GLY A 128 -12.73 15.04 -25.60
C GLY A 128 -11.21 14.81 -25.54
N PRO A 129 -10.44 15.54 -24.70
CA PRO A 129 -9.02 15.24 -24.49
C PRO A 129 -8.85 13.93 -23.72
N GLY A 130 -7.85 13.14 -24.11
CA GLY A 130 -7.50 11.89 -23.44
C GLY A 130 -7.12 12.10 -21.97
N GLY A 131 -7.48 11.14 -21.12
CA GLY A 131 -7.11 11.16 -19.70
C GLY A 131 -5.59 11.07 -19.50
N PRO A 132 -5.04 11.57 -18.38
CA PRO A 132 -3.61 11.45 -18.09
C PRO A 132 -3.20 9.98 -18.01
N GLY A 133 -2.14 9.62 -18.74
CA GLY A 133 -1.45 8.34 -18.55
C GLY A 133 -0.77 8.28 -17.17
N GLY A 134 -0.55 7.07 -16.67
CA GLY A 134 0.21 6.86 -15.44
C GLY A 134 1.67 7.37 -15.54
N PRO A 135 2.33 7.62 -14.40
CA PRO A 135 3.64 8.29 -14.36
C PRO A 135 4.83 7.49 -14.93
N PHE A 136 4.62 6.24 -15.36
CA PHE A 136 5.64 5.44 -16.05
C PHE A 136 5.57 5.69 -17.57
N GLY A 137 6.29 6.71 -18.02
CA GLY A 137 6.24 7.19 -19.40
C GLY A 137 6.88 6.26 -20.44
N ASP A 138 6.20 6.11 -21.57
CA ASP A 138 6.69 5.47 -22.80
C ASP A 138 7.30 6.50 -23.77
N PRO A 139 8.51 6.28 -24.33
CA PRO A 139 9.07 7.15 -25.36
C PRO A 139 8.93 6.57 -26.78
N GLY A 140 8.23 7.29 -27.65
CA GLY A 140 8.47 7.26 -29.10
C GLY A 140 7.60 6.33 -29.95
N GLY A 141 6.62 6.91 -30.64
CA GLY A 141 6.01 6.34 -31.84
C GLY A 141 6.52 7.07 -33.09
N SER A 142 7.14 6.35 -34.03
CA SER A 142 7.63 6.87 -35.30
C SER A 142 6.87 6.26 -36.49
N GLY A 143 6.74 7.01 -37.59
CA GLY A 143 6.24 6.53 -38.88
C GLY A 143 4.89 7.11 -39.32
N GLY A 144 4.83 7.62 -40.55
CA GLY A 144 3.59 8.15 -41.16
C GLY A 144 3.85 9.15 -42.29
N SER A 145 4.15 8.66 -43.50
CA SER A 145 4.48 9.46 -44.69
C SER A 145 3.26 9.91 -45.51
N GLY A 146 3.37 11.06 -46.19
CA GLY A 146 2.65 11.34 -47.45
C GLY A 146 1.90 12.67 -47.51
N GLY A 147 2.02 13.40 -48.63
CA GLY A 147 1.23 14.61 -48.90
C GLY A 147 1.92 15.60 -49.85
N SER A 148 1.64 15.48 -51.15
CA SER A 148 2.22 16.32 -52.22
C SER A 148 1.31 17.47 -52.66
N GLY A 149 1.90 18.56 -53.15
CA GLY A 149 1.23 19.69 -53.83
C GLY A 149 1.46 21.05 -53.13
N GLY A 150 1.51 22.19 -53.82
CA GLY A 150 1.46 22.44 -55.26
C GLY A 150 1.62 23.94 -55.56
N SER A 151 2.22 24.23 -56.70
CA SER A 151 2.57 25.53 -57.33
C SER A 151 1.81 26.83 -56.99
N GLY A 152 2.57 27.94 -57.01
CA GLY A 152 2.23 29.14 -57.81
C GLY A 152 1.93 30.44 -57.04
N GLY A 153 2.33 31.58 -57.63
CA GLY A 153 1.85 32.92 -57.21
C GLY A 153 2.90 34.03 -57.25
N ASP A 154 3.19 34.57 -58.43
CA ASP A 154 4.00 35.78 -58.62
C ASP A 154 3.28 37.07 -58.16
N GLY A 155 4.06 38.12 -57.86
CA GLY A 155 3.71 39.48 -58.30
C GLY A 155 3.46 40.57 -57.24
N GLY A 156 4.37 41.55 -57.20
CA GLY A 156 3.97 42.97 -57.15
C GLY A 156 4.33 43.77 -55.87
N PRO A 157 4.73 45.06 -55.98
CA PRO A 157 5.25 45.84 -54.86
C PRO A 157 4.36 47.00 -54.38
N GLY A 158 4.68 47.53 -53.19
CA GLY A 158 4.35 48.91 -52.78
C GLY A 158 3.40 49.03 -51.58
N GLY A 159 3.68 49.98 -50.68
CA GLY A 159 2.78 50.33 -49.56
C GLY A 159 3.50 50.79 -48.30
N ASP A 160 3.89 52.07 -48.24
CA ASP A 160 4.33 52.71 -46.99
C ASP A 160 3.15 52.97 -46.04
N GLY A 161 3.42 52.86 -44.74
CA GLY A 161 2.60 53.49 -43.68
C GLY A 161 1.89 52.54 -42.72
N GLY A 162 2.18 52.66 -41.42
CA GLY A 162 1.39 52.00 -40.38
C GLY A 162 2.17 51.68 -39.09
N SER A 163 2.40 52.68 -38.23
CA SER A 163 2.87 52.44 -36.86
C SER A 163 1.79 51.68 -36.06
N GLY A 164 2.14 50.49 -35.55
CA GLY A 164 1.22 49.69 -34.73
C GLY A 164 1.96 48.66 -33.90
N GLY A 165 2.23 48.98 -32.63
CA GLY A 165 2.91 48.05 -31.72
C GLY A 165 2.02 46.86 -31.38
N SER A 166 2.36 45.69 -31.91
CA SER A 166 1.94 44.42 -31.33
C SER A 166 3.11 43.84 -30.57
N GLY A 167 3.11 44.03 -29.24
CA GLY A 167 4.00 43.29 -28.36
C GLY A 167 3.70 41.81 -28.55
N GLY A 168 4.66 41.07 -29.12
CA GLY A 168 4.54 39.63 -29.25
C GLY A 168 4.32 39.03 -27.87
N ALA A 169 3.13 38.51 -27.62
CA ALA A 169 2.88 37.68 -26.45
C ALA A 169 3.71 36.41 -26.62
N SER A 170 4.95 36.43 -26.11
CA SER A 170 5.77 35.24 -26.00
C SER A 170 4.92 34.16 -25.36
N PRO A 171 4.75 32.98 -25.99
CA PRO A 171 3.97 31.92 -25.39
C PRO A 171 4.58 31.61 -24.02
N SER A 172 3.78 31.72 -22.97
CA SER A 172 4.20 31.40 -21.60
C SER A 172 4.89 30.04 -21.61
N PRO A 173 6.11 29.90 -21.07
CA PRO A 173 6.79 28.61 -21.07
C PRO A 173 5.88 27.54 -20.49
N LYS A 174 5.62 26.48 -21.26
CA LYS A 174 5.06 25.25 -20.69
C LYS A 174 5.96 24.86 -19.53
N GLY A 175 5.38 24.74 -18.33
CA GLY A 175 6.16 24.63 -17.09
C GLY A 175 7.24 23.56 -17.22
N SER A 176 8.50 23.97 -17.08
CA SER A 176 9.64 23.06 -17.16
C SER A 176 9.49 21.95 -16.12
N GLU A 177 9.79 20.72 -16.51
CA GLU A 177 9.85 19.58 -15.59
C GLU A 177 10.82 19.89 -14.44
N ALA A 178 10.45 19.52 -13.22
CA ALA A 178 11.26 19.81 -12.04
C ALA A 178 12.60 19.07 -12.11
N PRO A 179 13.72 19.69 -11.68
CA PRO A 179 15.04 19.06 -11.78
C PRO A 179 15.14 17.80 -10.92
N LYS A 180 15.87 16.81 -11.44
CA LYS A 180 16.22 15.58 -10.73
C LYS A 180 17.23 15.87 -9.61
N LEU A 181 16.95 15.34 -8.43
CA LEU A 181 17.77 15.47 -7.22
C LEU A 181 18.46 14.13 -6.93
N LYS A 182 19.78 14.15 -6.73
CA LYS A 182 20.59 12.95 -6.45
C LYS A 182 20.84 12.68 -4.96
N SER A 183 20.40 13.57 -4.08
CA SER A 183 20.60 13.46 -2.62
C SER A 183 19.65 14.38 -1.86
N GLY A 184 19.58 14.18 -0.54
CA GLY A 184 18.74 14.99 0.36
C GLY A 184 17.30 14.48 0.41
N SER A 185 16.34 15.32 0.01
CA SER A 185 14.93 14.94 -0.04
C SER A 185 14.20 15.69 -1.14
N VAL A 186 13.31 15.01 -1.84
CA VAL A 186 12.38 15.64 -2.78
C VAL A 186 11.16 16.19 -2.03
N PRO A 187 10.78 17.46 -2.22
CA PRO A 187 9.56 18.00 -1.63
C PRO A 187 8.32 17.57 -2.43
N ASP A 188 7.23 17.31 -1.74
CA ASP A 188 5.88 17.18 -2.27
C ASP A 188 5.08 18.39 -1.76
N ALA A 189 4.92 19.39 -2.64
CA ALA A 189 4.19 20.61 -2.32
C ALA A 189 2.66 20.41 -2.28
N VAL A 190 2.13 19.34 -2.87
CA VAL A 190 0.68 19.05 -2.90
C VAL A 190 0.22 18.52 -1.55
N ASN A 191 1.00 17.61 -0.96
CA ASN A 191 0.66 16.95 0.29
C ASN A 191 1.38 17.55 1.52
N GLY A 192 2.41 18.37 1.33
CA GLY A 192 3.14 19.03 2.42
C GLY A 192 4.16 18.12 3.11
N ILE A 193 4.80 17.23 2.36
CA ILE A 193 5.83 16.30 2.86
C ILE A 193 7.14 16.47 2.08
N SER A 194 8.24 15.92 2.60
CA SER A 194 9.40 15.59 1.77
C SER A 194 9.78 14.13 1.94
N ILE A 195 10.14 13.49 0.83
CA ILE A 195 10.56 12.09 0.77
C ILE A 195 12.10 12.08 0.72
N PRO A 196 12.80 11.39 1.64
CA PRO A 196 14.26 11.28 1.60
C PRO A 196 14.71 10.52 0.36
N ILE A 197 15.90 10.86 -0.16
CA ILE A 197 16.53 10.18 -1.29
C ILE A 197 17.65 9.29 -0.73
N PRO A 198 17.52 7.95 -0.75
CA PRO A 198 18.59 7.04 -0.35
C PRO A 198 19.80 7.10 -1.29
N ASP A 199 20.95 6.60 -0.83
CA ASP A 199 22.15 6.47 -1.67
C ASP A 199 21.87 5.56 -2.88
N GLY A 200 22.23 6.02 -4.08
CA GLY A 200 21.93 5.30 -5.33
C GLY A 200 20.48 5.41 -5.80
N TRP A 201 19.75 6.46 -5.39
CA TRP A 201 18.41 6.79 -5.87
C TRP A 201 18.34 8.25 -6.37
N THR A 202 17.35 8.54 -7.22
CA THR A 202 17.02 9.87 -7.72
C THR A 202 15.63 10.28 -7.27
N GLY A 203 15.48 11.48 -6.72
CA GLY A 203 14.19 12.12 -6.44
C GLY A 203 13.78 13.13 -7.50
N GLN A 204 12.48 13.28 -7.77
CA GLN A 204 11.94 14.30 -8.66
C GLN A 204 10.52 14.71 -8.23
N GLN A 205 10.20 16.00 -8.32
CA GLN A 205 8.82 16.47 -8.21
C GLN A 205 8.03 16.07 -9.46
N VAL A 206 6.79 15.63 -9.25
CA VAL A 206 5.85 15.22 -10.30
C VAL A 206 4.53 15.96 -10.09
N GLY A 207 3.68 16.08 -11.12
CA GLY A 207 2.47 16.91 -11.03
C GLY A 207 1.48 16.52 -9.91
N ALA A 208 1.54 15.28 -9.43
CA ALA A 208 0.71 14.74 -8.35
C ALA A 208 1.35 14.79 -6.94
N GLY A 209 2.65 15.09 -6.84
CA GLY A 209 3.42 14.94 -5.60
C GLY A 209 4.92 14.81 -5.85
N ALA A 210 5.54 13.75 -5.30
CA ALA A 210 6.96 13.49 -5.46
C ALA A 210 7.23 12.01 -5.78
N GLN A 211 8.32 11.74 -6.48
CA GLN A 211 8.82 10.41 -6.79
C GLN A 211 10.27 10.26 -6.34
N VAL A 212 10.64 9.08 -5.84
CA VAL A 212 12.04 8.68 -5.60
C VAL A 212 12.23 7.27 -6.16
N THR A 213 13.21 7.09 -7.05
CA THR A 213 13.42 5.87 -7.82
C THR A 213 14.88 5.43 -7.75
N SER A 214 15.14 4.12 -7.69
CA SER A 214 16.50 3.57 -7.70
C SER A 214 17.22 3.91 -9.02
N ASP A 215 18.51 4.26 -8.93
CA ASP A 215 19.37 4.44 -10.08
C ASP A 215 19.76 3.10 -10.74
N THR A 216 19.52 1.97 -10.08
CA THR A 216 19.79 0.63 -10.63
C THR A 216 18.66 0.21 -11.56
N THR A 217 18.99 0.06 -12.85
CA THR A 217 18.07 -0.31 -13.91
C THR A 217 18.38 -1.68 -14.52
N TYR A 218 17.40 -2.26 -15.21
CA TYR A 218 17.52 -3.53 -15.95
C TYR A 218 16.45 -3.60 -17.06
N ASP A 219 16.60 -4.52 -18.01
CA ASP A 219 15.62 -4.70 -19.09
C ASP A 219 14.32 -5.30 -18.56
N CYS A 220 13.17 -4.69 -18.88
CA CYS A 220 11.89 -5.13 -18.34
C CYS A 220 11.52 -6.56 -18.81
N PRO A 221 11.07 -7.45 -17.90
CA PRO A 221 10.94 -8.88 -18.19
C PRO A 221 9.82 -9.26 -19.18
N GLY A 222 8.88 -8.34 -19.42
CA GLY A 222 7.81 -8.47 -20.40
C GLY A 222 8.01 -7.67 -21.69
N ASP A 223 8.97 -6.74 -21.70
CA ASP A 223 9.34 -5.92 -22.86
C ASP A 223 10.79 -5.43 -22.70
N THR A 224 11.74 -6.18 -23.24
CA THR A 224 13.18 -5.91 -23.06
C THR A 224 13.68 -4.69 -23.82
N ALA A 225 12.83 -3.98 -24.58
CA ALA A 225 13.16 -2.67 -25.13
C ALA A 225 12.98 -1.53 -24.10
N LYS A 226 12.34 -1.83 -22.95
CA LYS A 226 12.07 -0.88 -21.87
C LYS A 226 13.00 -1.11 -20.68
N SER A 227 13.29 -0.04 -19.95
CA SER A 227 14.13 -0.07 -18.76
C SER A 227 13.27 -0.01 -17.49
N CYS A 228 13.39 -1.04 -16.66
CA CYS A 228 12.80 -1.17 -15.34
C CYS A 228 13.82 -0.78 -14.26
N THR A 229 13.34 -0.37 -13.08
CA THR A 229 14.19 0.06 -11.95
C THR A 229 14.02 -0.86 -10.76
N LYS A 230 15.07 -1.06 -9.95
CA LYS A 230 15.02 -1.94 -8.77
C LYS A 230 14.06 -1.54 -7.65
N GLY A 231 13.57 -0.31 -7.67
CA GLY A 231 12.47 0.11 -6.82
C GLY A 231 12.13 1.58 -6.98
N GLY A 232 10.98 1.95 -6.44
CA GLY A 232 10.44 3.30 -6.47
C GLY A 232 9.45 3.54 -5.34
N VAL A 233 9.29 4.81 -4.99
CA VAL A 233 8.14 5.32 -4.24
C VAL A 233 7.62 6.56 -4.96
N TYR A 234 6.29 6.71 -5.00
CA TYR A 234 5.68 7.99 -5.34
C TYR A 234 4.56 8.34 -4.36
N SER A 235 4.33 9.64 -4.17
CA SER A 235 3.20 10.17 -3.41
C SER A 235 2.12 10.73 -4.34
N ALA A 236 0.85 10.53 -3.97
CA ALA A 236 -0.30 11.12 -4.62
C ALA A 236 -1.47 11.28 -3.61
N PRO A 237 -2.39 12.24 -3.82
CA PRO A 237 -3.64 12.30 -3.08
C PRO A 237 -4.51 11.06 -3.34
N ALA A 238 -5.17 10.53 -2.30
CA ALA A 238 -6.03 9.35 -2.40
C ALA A 238 -7.18 9.54 -3.41
N GLU A 239 -7.66 10.78 -3.58
CA GLU A 239 -8.73 11.14 -4.51
C GLU A 239 -8.27 11.02 -5.97
N LEU A 240 -6.99 11.29 -6.25
CA LEU A 240 -6.40 11.13 -7.59
C LEU A 240 -6.23 9.64 -7.95
N LEU A 241 -5.84 8.82 -6.97
CA LEU A 241 -5.77 7.36 -7.09
C LEU A 241 -7.16 6.69 -7.13
N LYS A 242 -8.23 7.43 -6.83
CA LYS A 242 -9.62 6.96 -6.69
C LYS A 242 -9.77 5.87 -5.62
N THR A 243 -8.91 5.89 -4.61
CA THR A 243 -8.86 4.87 -3.56
C THR A 243 -10.00 5.09 -2.57
N ALA A 244 -10.76 4.02 -2.29
CA ALA A 244 -11.91 4.09 -1.39
C ALA A 244 -11.52 4.16 0.10
N GLY A 245 -12.27 4.95 0.88
CA GLY A 245 -12.10 5.07 2.33
C GLY A 245 -12.07 6.51 2.81
N SER A 246 -12.31 6.73 4.11
CA SER A 246 -12.21 8.04 4.76
C SER A 246 -11.21 8.07 5.92
N THR A 247 -10.46 6.98 6.10
CA THR A 247 -9.41 6.85 7.11
C THR A 247 -8.16 6.24 6.48
N ALA A 248 -6.99 6.54 7.05
CA ALA A 248 -5.71 5.98 6.61
C ALA A 248 -5.73 4.45 6.50
N GLU A 249 -6.35 3.76 7.46
CA GLU A 249 -6.48 2.30 7.45
C GLU A 249 -7.34 1.78 6.30
N GLN A 250 -8.50 2.40 6.05
CA GLN A 250 -9.37 2.01 4.94
C GLN A 250 -8.68 2.25 3.59
N VAL A 251 -8.08 3.42 3.41
CA VAL A 251 -7.39 3.79 2.17
C VAL A 251 -6.19 2.85 1.91
N ALA A 252 -5.30 2.64 2.88
CA ALA A 252 -4.15 1.75 2.69
C ALA A 252 -4.57 0.29 2.38
N LYS A 253 -5.68 -0.19 2.97
CA LYS A 253 -6.23 -1.53 2.70
C LYS A 253 -6.95 -1.64 1.35
N ALA A 254 -7.59 -0.57 0.89
CA ALA A 254 -8.22 -0.52 -0.43
C ALA A 254 -7.18 -0.35 -1.56
N ASP A 255 -6.08 0.35 -1.29
CA ASP A 255 -5.06 0.72 -2.28
C ASP A 255 -4.15 -0.43 -2.71
N ILE A 256 -3.76 -1.28 -1.76
CA ILE A 256 -2.61 -2.19 -1.90
C ILE A 256 -2.69 -3.15 -3.10
N ALA A 257 -3.90 -3.58 -3.48
CA ALA A 257 -4.09 -4.44 -4.65
C ALA A 257 -3.84 -3.68 -5.97
N ALA A 258 -4.30 -2.43 -6.06
CA ALA A 258 -4.04 -1.57 -7.23
C ALA A 258 -2.57 -1.17 -7.31
N ASN A 259 -1.91 -0.90 -6.17
CA ASN A 259 -0.47 -0.69 -6.11
C ASN A 259 0.33 -1.93 -6.58
N ALA A 260 -0.09 -3.14 -6.18
CA ALA A 260 0.54 -4.38 -6.63
C ALA A 260 0.47 -4.55 -8.16
N GLU A 261 -0.71 -4.35 -8.76
CA GLU A 261 -0.90 -4.45 -10.22
C GLU A 261 -0.21 -3.32 -10.99
N GLU A 262 -0.13 -2.10 -10.45
CA GLU A 262 0.57 -0.99 -11.09
C GLU A 262 2.11 -1.15 -11.05
N SER A 263 2.65 -1.62 -9.92
CA SER A 263 4.09 -1.80 -9.74
C SER A 263 4.63 -3.08 -10.39
N TYR A 264 3.87 -4.18 -10.31
CA TYR A 264 4.33 -5.54 -10.65
C TYR A 264 3.33 -6.35 -11.49
N GLY A 265 2.36 -5.70 -12.13
CA GLY A 265 1.41 -6.32 -13.04
C GLY A 265 1.65 -5.99 -14.52
N GLY A 266 0.55 -5.96 -15.27
CA GLY A 266 0.49 -5.50 -16.66
C GLY A 266 1.32 -6.30 -17.67
N THR A 267 1.74 -5.66 -18.75
CA THR A 267 2.59 -6.29 -19.78
C THR A 267 4.02 -6.51 -19.29
N THR A 268 4.48 -5.71 -18.33
CA THR A 268 5.85 -5.69 -17.81
C THR A 268 6.20 -6.94 -17.00
N TYR A 269 5.39 -7.32 -16.02
CA TYR A 269 5.64 -8.48 -15.13
C TYR A 269 4.54 -9.56 -15.23
N GLY A 270 3.55 -9.33 -16.09
CA GLY A 270 2.39 -10.21 -16.27
C GLY A 270 1.36 -10.02 -15.16
N LYS A 271 0.82 -11.12 -14.61
CA LYS A 271 -0.17 -11.08 -13.53
C LYS A 271 0.47 -11.24 -12.16
N ILE A 272 -0.13 -10.64 -11.14
CA ILE A 272 0.10 -11.04 -9.75
C ILE A 272 -0.56 -12.41 -9.55
N THR A 273 0.24 -13.44 -9.25
CA THR A 273 -0.23 -14.83 -9.11
C THR A 273 -0.71 -15.15 -7.70
N SER A 274 -0.07 -14.54 -6.70
CA SER A 274 -0.41 -14.62 -5.28
C SER A 274 0.27 -13.48 -4.52
N HIS A 275 -0.09 -13.28 -3.26
CA HIS A 275 0.61 -12.36 -2.38
C HIS A 275 0.65 -12.88 -0.94
N GLN A 276 1.65 -12.45 -0.18
CA GLN A 276 1.75 -12.65 1.27
C GLN A 276 1.68 -11.30 1.97
N VAL A 277 0.76 -11.14 2.93
CA VAL A 277 0.70 -9.95 3.77
C VAL A 277 1.85 -9.98 4.77
N LEU A 278 2.80 -9.06 4.65
CA LEU A 278 3.95 -8.92 5.55
C LEU A 278 3.67 -7.94 6.70
N ALA A 279 2.89 -6.90 6.44
CA ALA A 279 2.47 -5.94 7.46
C ALA A 279 1.07 -5.37 7.16
N SER A 280 0.31 -5.10 8.21
CA SER A 280 -0.93 -4.31 8.18
C SER A 280 -1.07 -3.65 9.54
N LYS A 281 -0.63 -2.39 9.67
CA LYS A 281 -0.46 -1.73 10.99
C LYS A 281 -0.54 -0.21 10.92
N ALA A 282 -0.95 0.38 12.04
CA ALA A 282 -0.84 1.81 12.27
C ALA A 282 0.64 2.25 12.37
N VAL A 283 0.92 3.48 11.97
CA VAL A 283 2.26 4.10 11.95
C VAL A 283 2.13 5.61 12.20
N THR A 284 3.21 6.28 12.59
CA THR A 284 3.28 7.75 12.62
C THR A 284 4.31 8.22 11.61
N VAL A 285 3.90 9.07 10.66
CA VAL A 285 4.75 9.58 9.56
C VAL A 285 4.53 11.08 9.44
N ALA A 286 5.59 11.88 9.34
CA ALA A 286 5.52 13.35 9.37
C ALA A 286 4.67 13.93 10.53
N GLY A 287 4.63 13.25 11.68
CA GLY A 287 3.79 13.60 12.85
C GLY A 287 2.31 13.21 12.73
N GLN A 288 1.87 12.67 11.60
CA GLN A 288 0.49 12.28 11.32
C GLN A 288 0.26 10.80 11.64
N LYS A 289 -0.93 10.47 12.14
CA LYS A 289 -1.35 9.07 12.35
C LYS A 289 -1.74 8.46 11.01
N GLY A 290 -0.96 7.47 10.57
CA GLY A 290 -1.13 6.76 9.31
C GLY A 290 -1.35 5.27 9.50
N TYR A 291 -1.46 4.58 8.38
CA TYR A 291 -1.54 3.14 8.29
C TYR A 291 -0.76 2.65 7.06
N LEU A 292 -0.08 1.52 7.20
CA LEU A 292 0.59 0.85 6.09
C LEU A 292 0.07 -0.57 5.91
N VAL A 293 0.03 -1.01 4.64
CA VAL A 293 -0.14 -2.42 4.27
C VAL A 293 1.02 -2.78 3.35
N ARG A 294 1.80 -3.79 3.72
CA ARG A 294 2.92 -4.31 2.93
C ARG A 294 2.65 -5.74 2.50
N TRP A 295 2.77 -6.01 1.21
CA TRP A 295 2.70 -7.36 0.64
C TRP A 295 4.06 -7.75 0.04
N LYS A 296 4.36 -9.04 0.02
CA LYS A 296 5.22 -9.64 -1.01
C LYS A 296 4.29 -10.18 -2.10
N ALA A 297 4.38 -9.65 -3.31
CA ALA A 297 3.62 -10.08 -4.47
C ALA A 297 4.47 -11.04 -5.33
N VAL A 298 3.85 -12.13 -5.78
CA VAL A 298 4.49 -13.14 -6.63
C VAL A 298 4.07 -12.92 -8.08
N THR A 299 5.02 -12.58 -8.95
CA THR A 299 4.71 -12.24 -10.35
C THR A 299 4.72 -13.48 -11.23
N SER A 300 4.11 -13.38 -12.42
CA SER A 300 4.18 -14.45 -13.43
C SER A 300 5.41 -14.38 -14.33
N LYS A 301 6.13 -13.26 -14.33
CA LYS A 301 7.35 -13.01 -15.11
C LYS A 301 8.29 -12.08 -14.35
N GLY A 302 9.58 -12.38 -14.39
CA GLY A 302 10.62 -11.52 -13.83
C GLY A 302 10.74 -11.68 -12.31
N ALA A 303 11.01 -10.56 -11.62
CA ALA A 303 11.16 -10.55 -10.18
C ALA A 303 9.79 -10.58 -9.47
N ASP A 304 9.73 -11.25 -8.33
CA ASP A 304 8.74 -10.95 -7.28
C ASP A 304 8.97 -9.51 -6.78
N GLY A 305 7.95 -8.91 -6.17
CA GLY A 305 8.02 -7.54 -5.64
C GLY A 305 7.55 -7.43 -4.19
N TYR A 306 8.21 -6.58 -3.40
CA TYR A 306 7.62 -5.99 -2.21
C TYR A 306 6.83 -4.75 -2.62
N VAL A 307 5.58 -4.65 -2.17
CA VAL A 307 4.76 -3.44 -2.36
C VAL A 307 4.22 -2.97 -1.03
N GLU A 308 4.21 -1.66 -0.81
CA GLU A 308 3.60 -1.03 0.36
C GLU A 308 2.73 0.15 -0.06
N SER A 309 1.49 0.16 0.43
CA SER A 309 0.62 1.33 0.39
C SER A 309 0.56 1.92 1.78
N LEU A 310 1.11 3.12 1.93
CA LEU A 310 1.16 3.90 3.16
C LEU A 310 0.23 5.10 3.01
N ALA A 311 -0.76 5.24 3.88
CA ALA A 311 -1.69 6.38 3.86
C ALA A 311 -1.65 7.16 5.18
N PHE A 312 -1.76 8.49 5.12
CA PHE A 312 -1.94 9.37 6.29
C PHE A 312 -2.54 10.72 5.89
N PRO A 313 -3.12 11.51 6.82
CA PRO A 313 -3.58 12.87 6.55
C PRO A 313 -2.46 13.75 5.99
N ALA A 314 -2.71 14.45 4.88
CA ALA A 314 -1.69 15.30 4.27
C ALA A 314 -1.35 16.50 5.19
N PRO A 315 -0.08 16.74 5.58
CA PRO A 315 0.27 17.90 6.41
C PRO A 315 -0.07 19.27 5.81
N ALA A 316 -0.21 19.39 4.48
CA ALA A 316 -0.70 20.61 3.82
C ALA A 316 -2.22 20.80 3.96
N ASP A 317 -2.98 19.72 4.12
CA ASP A 317 -4.43 19.73 4.25
C ASP A 317 -4.94 18.43 4.90
N SER A 318 -5.26 18.50 6.19
CA SER A 318 -5.68 17.34 6.98
C SER A 318 -7.07 16.80 6.63
N SER A 319 -7.81 17.44 5.71
CA SER A 319 -9.06 16.90 5.16
C SER A 319 -8.83 15.84 4.07
N ARG A 320 -7.62 15.79 3.49
CA ARG A 320 -7.22 14.84 2.45
C ARG A 320 -6.22 13.81 2.98
N LEU A 321 -6.18 12.65 2.32
CA LEU A 321 -5.21 11.59 2.61
C LEU A 321 -4.16 11.54 1.50
N VAL A 322 -2.88 11.62 1.87
CA VAL A 322 -1.78 11.28 0.97
C VAL A 322 -1.56 9.76 1.03
N VAL A 323 -1.34 9.16 -0.14
CA VAL A 323 -0.90 7.78 -0.29
C VAL A 323 0.50 7.78 -0.87
N LEU A 324 1.41 7.03 -0.25
CA LEU A 324 2.67 6.65 -0.86
C LEU A 324 2.59 5.20 -1.29
N ARG A 325 2.86 4.97 -2.57
CA ARG A 325 2.96 3.64 -3.17
C ARG A 325 4.43 3.30 -3.38
N PHE A 326 4.89 2.28 -2.68
CA PHE A 326 6.21 1.67 -2.83
C PHE A 326 6.12 0.42 -3.69
N GLY A 327 7.10 0.25 -4.59
CA GLY A 327 7.44 -1.01 -5.23
C GLY A 327 8.95 -1.23 -5.14
N LEU A 328 9.38 -2.44 -4.79
CA LEU A 328 10.80 -2.79 -4.61
C LEU A 328 11.01 -4.26 -4.98
N ASP A 329 11.99 -4.56 -5.83
CA ASP A 329 12.22 -5.93 -6.28
C ASP A 329 12.57 -6.85 -5.08
N ALA A 330 12.12 -8.09 -5.12
CA ALA A 330 12.29 -9.03 -4.00
C ALA A 330 13.76 -9.43 -3.74
N ASP A 331 14.68 -9.10 -4.64
CA ASP A 331 16.12 -9.26 -4.48
C ASP A 331 16.81 -8.07 -3.78
N GLN A 332 16.06 -7.01 -3.44
CA GLN A 332 16.55 -5.84 -2.72
C GLN A 332 16.26 -5.91 -1.21
N GLU A 333 17.02 -5.09 -0.47
CA GLU A 333 16.85 -4.89 0.96
C GLU A 333 15.52 -4.19 1.30
N VAL A 334 14.50 -4.97 1.70
CA VAL A 334 13.16 -4.47 2.09
C VAL A 334 13.19 -3.39 3.17
N SER A 335 14.28 -3.33 3.95
CA SER A 335 14.55 -2.31 4.97
C SER A 335 14.67 -0.88 4.41
N VAL A 336 14.86 -0.71 3.09
CA VAL A 336 14.85 0.61 2.42
C VAL A 336 13.47 1.27 2.50
N ILE A 337 12.37 0.50 2.40
CA ILE A 337 10.99 1.02 2.53
C ILE A 337 10.82 1.64 3.92
N ASP A 338 11.20 0.92 4.97
CA ASP A 338 11.12 1.42 6.35
C ASP A 338 12.06 2.63 6.60
N THR A 339 13.19 2.68 5.89
CA THR A 339 14.16 3.79 5.98
C THR A 339 13.61 5.07 5.33
N ILE A 340 13.03 4.95 4.13
CA ILE A 340 12.33 6.06 3.48
C ILE A 340 11.15 6.51 4.35
N THR A 341 10.28 5.59 4.77
CA THR A 341 9.08 5.89 5.58
C THR A 341 9.40 6.63 6.88
N ARG A 342 10.47 6.25 7.60
CA ARG A 342 10.95 6.98 8.80
C ARG A 342 11.52 8.36 8.48
N GLY A 343 12.10 8.55 7.30
CA GLY A 343 12.73 9.81 6.89
C GLY A 343 11.76 10.84 6.30
N ILE A 344 10.51 10.46 6.01
CA ILE A 344 9.48 11.39 5.54
C ILE A 344 9.17 12.44 6.61
N LYS A 345 9.27 13.71 6.23
CA LYS A 345 9.08 14.88 7.11
C LYS A 345 7.97 15.78 6.57
N VAL A 346 7.42 16.63 7.43
CA VAL A 346 6.60 17.77 6.98
C VAL A 346 7.50 18.70 6.18
N SER A 347 7.04 19.07 4.99
CA SER A 347 7.66 20.11 4.17
C SER A 347 6.65 21.24 3.98
N LYS A 348 7.04 22.46 4.33
CA LYS A 348 6.28 23.62 3.89
C LYS A 348 6.59 23.80 2.40
N GLY A 349 5.55 23.86 1.57
CA GLY A 349 5.70 24.07 0.13
C GLY A 349 6.70 25.21 -0.13
N GLY A 350 7.69 24.95 -0.99
CA GLY A 350 8.80 25.88 -1.20
C GLY A 350 8.26 27.23 -1.64
N GLY A 351 8.55 28.27 -0.86
CA GLY A 351 8.19 29.64 -1.24
C GLY A 351 8.85 29.97 -2.58
N ASP A 352 8.08 30.60 -3.48
CA ASP A 352 8.55 31.09 -4.76
C ASP A 352 9.80 31.96 -4.55
N GLY A 353 10.94 31.49 -5.07
CA GLY A 353 12.30 31.86 -4.63
C GLY A 353 12.64 33.34 -4.79
N ARG A 354 12.20 34.16 -3.83
CA ARG A 354 12.39 35.62 -3.75
C ARG A 354 12.99 36.06 -2.42
N THR A 355 13.94 35.28 -1.92
CA THR A 355 14.95 35.60 -0.89
C THR A 355 16.02 34.51 -1.02
N VAL A 356 17.30 34.80 -1.23
CA VAL A 356 18.09 36.04 -1.09
C VAL A 356 18.99 36.30 -2.30
#